data_AF-A0A3N5X6B0-F1
#
_entry.id   AF-A0A3N5X6B0-F1
#
_cell.length_a   1.000
_cell.length_b   1.000
_cell.length_c   1.000
_cell.angle_alpha   90.00
_cell.angle_beta   90.00
_cell.angle_gamma   90.00
#
_symmetry.space_group_name_H-M   'P 1'
#
loop_
_entity.id
_entity.type
_entity.pdbx_description
1 polymer ?
#
loop_
_entity_poly.entity_id
_entity_poly.type
_entity_poly.pdbx_seq_one_letter_code
_entity_poly.pdbx_strand_id
1 'polypeptide(L)'
;MPEACDVVVVPDFRPDAAADFVLRTLLFLASWTENAGAAREWPVHLACIGDPPKSVRRLASRCGASITVHSPLCIEPGMPNTNKLRGLEVRGEQKTVLLLDADVLVLGDPSALGDLGPCLAAAPALGPRFPWEVWEKIYGGLGIEPPRDRIAGLRGRLDCPARSRRAYPGFARSLSSMAPYYGGGVLLLPRSCDVRSLWEDHTRRISTLFSRDDPWRLPAVWSDQTGFSTAVRKLRNDGVPFRELPDPLHATWLHVFRRRVPPGEIRLFHAFRLGAGRPRGTTPAKRVRDYRSLLTAGMAVEAWRQDVARLRLGRPLRDLPGALADANAIGAAIERLFERHVAPILRETA
;
A
#
# COMPACT_ATOMS: atom_id res chain seq x y z
N MET A 1 21.92 -10.35 13.17
CA MET A 1 21.11 -9.12 13.25
C MET A 1 20.40 -8.97 11.92
N PRO A 2 19.13 -8.52 11.88
CA PRO A 2 18.41 -8.32 10.63
C PRO A 2 19.16 -7.36 9.69
N GLU A 3 19.16 -7.61 8.38
CA GLU A 3 19.79 -6.71 7.41
C GLU A 3 19.05 -5.36 7.36
N ALA A 4 19.80 -4.26 7.30
CA ALA A 4 19.22 -2.93 7.15
C ALA A 4 18.67 -2.70 5.73
N CYS A 5 17.64 -1.85 5.63
CA CYS A 5 16.98 -1.49 4.38
C CYS A 5 17.00 0.02 4.17
N ASP A 6 17.07 0.49 2.93
CA ASP A 6 16.73 1.87 2.62
C ASP A 6 15.20 2.01 2.61
N VAL A 7 14.63 2.74 3.56
CA VAL A 7 13.19 2.96 3.65
C VAL A 7 12.80 4.16 2.81
N VAL A 8 11.97 3.95 1.79
CA VAL A 8 11.62 4.97 0.81
C VAL A 8 10.11 5.21 0.78
N VAL A 9 9.72 6.48 0.88
CA VAL A 9 8.33 6.94 0.68
C VAL A 9 8.30 7.95 -0.46
N VAL A 10 7.24 7.89 -1.26
CA VAL A 10 7.08 8.74 -2.46
C VAL A 10 5.83 9.62 -2.31
N PRO A 11 5.91 10.75 -1.61
CA PRO A 11 4.78 11.64 -1.46
C PRO A 11 4.63 12.61 -2.64
N ASP A 12 3.38 12.92 -3.02
CA ASP A 12 3.08 13.87 -4.10
C ASP A 12 2.57 15.20 -3.54
N PHE A 13 3.41 16.24 -3.63
CA PHE A 13 3.13 17.58 -3.13
C PHE A 13 2.71 18.56 -4.22
N ARG A 14 2.30 18.08 -5.39
CA ARG A 14 1.68 18.96 -6.39
C ARG A 14 0.37 19.56 -5.86
N PRO A 15 -0.01 20.78 -6.28
CA PRO A 15 -1.13 21.52 -5.70
C PRO A 15 -2.46 20.76 -5.64
N ASP A 16 -2.72 19.86 -6.59
CA ASP A 16 -3.92 19.03 -6.68
C ASP A 16 -3.94 17.86 -5.69
N ALA A 17 -2.77 17.37 -5.26
CA ALA A 17 -2.62 16.20 -4.39
C ALA A 17 -2.08 16.52 -2.98
N ALA A 18 -1.46 17.70 -2.80
CA ALA A 18 -0.63 18.04 -1.65
C ALA A 18 -1.34 17.87 -0.30
N ALA A 19 -2.60 18.31 -0.18
CA ALA A 19 -3.30 18.32 1.11
C ALA A 19 -3.39 16.92 1.74
N ASP A 20 -3.56 15.88 0.93
CA ASP A 20 -3.69 14.50 1.40
C ASP A 20 -2.30 13.91 1.71
N PHE A 21 -1.32 14.14 0.84
CA PHE A 21 0.04 13.64 1.02
C PHE A 21 0.79 14.31 2.17
N VAL A 22 0.51 15.58 2.47
CA VAL A 22 1.12 16.27 3.63
C VAL A 22 0.75 15.57 4.93
N LEU A 23 -0.54 15.32 5.15
CA LEU A 23 -0.98 14.63 6.38
C LEU A 23 -0.44 13.21 6.46
N ARG A 24 -0.51 12.46 5.35
CA ARG A 24 0.01 11.08 5.27
C ARG A 24 1.50 11.01 5.59
N THR A 25 2.30 11.85 4.94
CA THR A 25 3.76 11.90 5.15
C THR A 25 4.12 12.28 6.57
N LEU A 26 3.42 13.27 7.16
CA LEU A 26 3.65 13.67 8.54
C LEU A 26 3.32 12.53 9.52
N LEU A 27 2.24 11.79 9.29
CA LEU A 27 1.87 10.63 10.12
C LEU A 27 2.84 9.46 9.93
N PHE A 28 3.31 9.20 8.72
CA PHE A 28 4.38 8.23 8.47
C PHE A 28 5.62 8.58 9.30
N LEU A 29 6.16 9.79 9.16
CA LEU A 29 7.36 10.24 9.87
C LEU A 29 7.17 10.21 11.40
N ALA A 30 6.01 10.62 11.90
CA ALA A 30 5.66 10.52 13.31
C ALA A 30 5.67 9.07 13.79
N SER A 31 5.04 8.17 13.02
CA SER A 31 4.94 6.75 13.35
C SER A 31 6.30 6.05 13.32
N TRP A 32 7.17 6.42 12.37
CA TRP A 32 8.55 5.95 12.29
C TRP A 32 9.35 6.40 13.53
N THR A 33 9.28 7.70 13.84
CA THR A 33 9.98 8.29 14.99
C THR A 33 9.57 7.59 16.28
N GLU A 34 8.29 7.29 16.47
CA GLU A 34 7.80 6.70 17.73
C GLU A 34 8.04 5.18 17.80
N ASN A 35 7.80 4.44 16.72
CA ASN A 35 7.60 2.98 16.78
C ASN A 35 8.60 2.13 16.00
N ALA A 36 9.58 2.70 15.30
CA ALA A 36 10.49 1.92 14.45
C ALA A 36 11.38 0.92 15.21
N GLY A 37 11.53 1.04 16.54
CA GLY A 37 12.31 0.09 17.34
C GLY A 37 13.76 -0.04 16.84
N ALA A 38 14.24 -1.27 16.66
CA ALA A 38 15.56 -1.54 16.11
C ALA A 38 15.73 -1.07 14.66
N ALA A 39 14.64 -1.01 13.88
CA ALA A 39 14.68 -0.46 12.53
C ALA A 39 14.89 1.07 12.50
N ARG A 40 14.91 1.77 13.64
CA ARG A 40 15.15 3.23 13.68
C ARG A 40 16.49 3.63 13.05
N GLU A 41 17.48 2.74 13.07
CA GLU A 41 18.79 2.96 12.45
C GLU A 41 18.78 2.82 10.92
N TRP A 42 17.66 2.39 10.32
CA TRP A 42 17.55 2.27 8.87
C TRP A 42 17.41 3.65 8.22
N PRO A 43 18.16 3.94 7.13
CA PRO A 43 18.04 5.21 6.43
C PRO A 43 16.63 5.42 5.88
N VAL A 44 16.03 6.58 6.19
CA VAL A 44 14.72 6.99 5.67
C VAL A 44 14.88 8.03 4.58
N HIS A 45 14.18 7.85 3.46
CA HIS A 45 14.24 8.72 2.31
C HIS A 45 12.85 9.13 1.84
N LEU A 46 12.66 10.42 1.59
CA LEU A 46 11.46 10.97 0.97
C LEU A 46 11.79 11.37 -0.48
N ALA A 47 11.28 10.62 -1.45
CA ALA A 47 11.35 10.96 -2.87
C ALA A 47 10.12 11.80 -3.25
N CYS A 48 10.18 13.09 -2.98
CA CYS A 48 9.06 14.01 -3.10
C CYS A 48 8.78 14.37 -4.56
N ILE A 49 7.52 14.27 -4.99
CA ILE A 49 7.08 14.87 -6.25
C ILE A 49 6.69 16.32 -5.97
N GLY A 50 7.47 17.25 -6.52
CA GLY A 50 7.37 18.66 -6.16
C GLY A 50 7.94 18.99 -4.77
N ASP A 51 7.97 20.28 -4.45
CA ASP A 51 8.60 20.76 -3.22
C ASP A 51 7.79 20.39 -1.97
N PRO A 52 8.39 19.70 -0.97
CA PRO A 52 7.71 19.45 0.29
C PRO A 52 7.54 20.76 1.08
N PRO A 53 6.39 20.93 1.78
CA PRO A 53 6.16 22.09 2.62
C PRO A 53 7.06 22.10 3.86
N LYS A 54 7.17 23.28 4.50
CA LYS A 54 7.99 23.50 5.70
C LYS A 54 7.71 22.49 6.83
N SER A 55 6.44 22.15 7.04
CA SER A 55 6.01 21.15 8.04
C SER A 55 6.66 19.78 7.81
N VAL A 56 6.62 19.28 6.57
CA VAL A 56 7.23 17.99 6.18
C VAL A 56 8.74 18.05 6.34
N ARG A 57 9.40 19.11 5.84
CA ARG A 57 10.86 19.28 5.96
C ARG A 57 11.32 19.27 7.43
N ARG A 58 10.59 19.97 8.30
CA ARG A 58 10.89 20.06 9.73
C ARG A 58 10.78 18.70 10.42
N LEU A 59 9.70 17.95 10.18
CA LEU A 59 9.53 16.63 10.79
C LEU A 59 10.48 15.58 10.19
N ALA A 60 10.77 15.65 8.89
CA ALA A 60 11.76 14.81 8.23
C ALA A 60 13.15 15.00 8.82
N SER A 61 13.57 16.25 9.06
CA SER A 61 14.84 16.56 9.73
C SER A 61 14.92 15.96 11.13
N ARG A 62 13.84 16.02 11.94
CA ARG A 62 13.78 15.37 13.26
C ARG A 62 13.88 13.85 13.19
N CYS A 63 13.37 13.26 12.10
CA CYS A 63 13.41 11.84 11.84
C CYS A 63 14.76 11.37 11.26
N GLY A 64 15.68 12.29 10.93
CA GLY A 64 16.90 11.96 10.18
C GLY A 64 16.64 11.56 8.72
N ALA A 65 15.46 11.87 8.18
CA ALA A 65 15.08 11.48 6.82
C ALA A 65 15.71 12.41 5.77
N SER A 66 16.25 11.81 4.72
CA SER A 66 16.73 12.54 3.54
C SER A 66 15.56 12.95 2.64
N ILE A 67 15.70 14.06 1.92
CA ILE A 67 14.69 14.55 0.97
C ILE A 67 15.33 14.71 -0.40
N THR A 68 14.71 14.12 -1.41
CA THR A 68 14.98 14.41 -2.83
C THR A 68 13.71 14.91 -3.50
N VAL A 69 13.85 15.85 -4.44
CA VAL A 69 12.72 16.43 -5.17
C VAL A 69 12.78 15.98 -6.62
N HIS A 70 11.67 15.48 -7.12
CA HIS A 70 11.54 14.87 -8.44
C HIS A 70 10.41 15.53 -9.23
N SER A 71 10.58 15.56 -10.55
CA SER A 71 9.47 15.85 -11.45
C SER A 71 8.51 14.66 -11.50
N PRO A 72 7.20 14.88 -11.74
CA PRO A 72 6.25 13.79 -11.94
C PRO A 72 6.72 12.81 -13.00
N LEU A 73 6.52 11.52 -12.77
CA LEU A 73 6.71 10.50 -13.79
C LEU A 73 5.38 10.24 -14.48
N CYS A 74 5.18 10.82 -15.65
CA CYS A 74 3.98 10.60 -16.47
C CYS A 74 4.27 9.57 -17.56
N ILE A 75 3.96 8.29 -17.31
CA ILE A 75 4.01 7.27 -18.37
C ILE A 75 2.88 7.48 -19.37
N GLU A 76 1.71 7.88 -18.86
CA GLU A 76 0.55 8.28 -19.67
C GLU A 76 -0.07 9.57 -19.11
N PRO A 77 -0.50 10.51 -19.97
CA PRO A 77 -1.21 11.70 -19.52
C PRO A 77 -2.40 11.38 -18.61
N GLY A 78 -2.47 12.05 -17.46
CA GLY A 78 -3.55 11.88 -16.49
C GLY A 78 -3.39 10.70 -15.54
N MET A 79 -2.23 10.04 -15.51
CA MET A 79 -1.96 8.90 -14.61
C MET A 79 -0.96 9.25 -13.51
N PRO A 80 -1.41 9.62 -12.31
CA PRO A 80 -0.52 10.04 -11.22
C PRO A 80 0.20 8.87 -10.53
N ASN A 81 -0.27 7.63 -10.72
CA ASN A 81 0.14 6.49 -9.89
C ASN A 81 1.53 5.93 -10.24
N THR A 82 2.15 6.39 -11.33
CA THR A 82 3.51 5.98 -11.71
C THR A 82 4.60 6.72 -10.94
N ASN A 83 4.25 7.78 -10.21
CA ASN A 83 5.19 8.54 -9.38
C ASN A 83 5.93 7.63 -8.39
N LYS A 84 5.32 6.53 -7.92
CA LYS A 84 5.94 5.56 -7.01
C LYS A 84 7.29 5.03 -7.50
N LEU A 85 7.50 4.91 -8.81
CA LEU A 85 8.77 4.52 -9.41
C LEU A 85 9.91 5.49 -9.10
N ARG A 86 9.62 6.77 -8.80
CA ARG A 86 10.62 7.75 -8.36
C ARG A 86 11.33 7.35 -7.06
N GLY A 87 10.70 6.52 -6.24
CA GLY A 87 11.33 5.97 -5.04
C GLY A 87 12.55 5.10 -5.36
N LEU A 88 12.59 4.47 -6.53
CA LEU A 88 13.72 3.62 -6.96
C LEU A 88 14.88 4.42 -7.55
N GLU A 89 14.77 5.74 -7.66
CA GLU A 89 15.86 6.64 -8.06
C GLU A 89 16.72 7.09 -6.88
N VAL A 90 16.22 6.88 -5.66
CA VAL A 90 16.92 7.23 -4.43
C VAL A 90 18.19 6.39 -4.32
N ARG A 91 19.32 7.09 -4.25
CA ARG A 91 20.62 6.48 -3.94
C ARG A 91 20.66 6.12 -2.47
N GLY A 92 21.10 4.91 -2.16
CA GLY A 92 21.29 4.42 -0.81
C GLY A 92 22.29 3.28 -0.81
N GLU A 93 22.81 2.97 0.37
CA GLU A 93 23.91 2.02 0.55
C GLU A 93 23.43 0.61 0.86
N GLN A 94 22.16 0.45 1.23
CA GLN A 94 21.61 -0.85 1.60
C GLN A 94 21.31 -1.68 0.36
N LYS A 95 21.45 -3.00 0.49
CA LYS A 95 21.20 -3.94 -0.62
C LYS A 95 19.71 -4.01 -1.01
N THR A 96 18.83 -3.62 -0.10
CA THR A 96 17.38 -3.70 -0.24
C THR A 96 16.72 -2.34 -0.02
N VAL A 97 15.64 -2.12 -0.75
CA VAL A 97 14.75 -0.96 -0.61
C VAL A 97 13.43 -1.44 -0.03
N LEU A 98 13.00 -0.83 1.08
CA LEU A 98 11.64 -0.94 1.60
C LEU A 98 10.82 0.24 1.07
N LEU A 99 10.11 0.02 -0.03
CA LEU A 99 9.29 1.03 -0.69
C LEU A 99 7.86 1.00 -0.13
N LEU A 100 7.43 2.10 0.49
CA LEU A 100 6.17 2.22 1.19
C LEU A 100 5.24 3.25 0.53
N ASP A 101 3.93 2.98 0.56
CA ASP A 101 2.92 4.03 0.34
C ASP A 101 2.97 5.06 1.48
N ALA A 102 2.66 6.33 1.16
CA ALA A 102 2.69 7.40 2.16
C ALA A 102 1.64 7.24 3.27
N ASP A 103 0.59 6.45 3.06
CA ASP A 103 -0.41 6.07 4.07
C ASP A 103 -0.13 4.74 4.76
N VAL A 104 1.10 4.20 4.67
CA VAL A 104 1.58 3.15 5.58
C VAL A 104 2.11 3.79 6.86
N LEU A 105 1.65 3.28 8.01
CA LEU A 105 2.08 3.72 9.33
C LEU A 105 2.87 2.61 10.03
N VAL A 106 3.93 2.99 10.74
CA VAL A 106 4.70 2.09 11.61
C VAL A 106 4.03 2.05 12.98
N LEU A 107 3.43 0.92 13.32
CA LEU A 107 2.78 0.69 14.63
C LEU A 107 3.61 -0.20 15.57
N GLY A 108 4.73 -0.74 15.07
CA GLY A 108 5.72 -1.48 15.84
C GLY A 108 6.96 -1.77 14.99
N ASP A 109 8.00 -2.30 15.62
CA ASP A 109 9.32 -2.53 15.02
C ASP A 109 9.28 -3.44 13.78
N PRO A 110 9.56 -2.92 12.57
CA PRO A 110 9.54 -3.68 11.33
C PRO A 110 10.87 -4.40 11.02
N SER A 111 11.83 -4.45 11.96
CA SER A 111 13.19 -4.99 11.73
C SER A 111 13.21 -6.43 11.22
N ALA A 112 12.19 -7.24 11.53
CA ALA A 112 12.02 -8.59 10.99
C ALA A 112 11.95 -8.65 9.45
N LEU A 113 11.70 -7.53 8.75
CA LEU A 113 11.83 -7.46 7.28
C LEU A 113 13.26 -7.77 6.82
N GLY A 114 14.27 -7.41 7.62
CA GLY A 114 15.67 -7.68 7.32
C GLY A 114 15.99 -9.19 7.29
N ASP A 115 15.20 -10.02 7.97
CA ASP A 115 15.38 -11.48 7.98
C ASP A 115 14.91 -12.14 6.66
N LEU A 116 14.19 -11.40 5.81
CA LEU A 116 13.82 -11.89 4.48
C LEU A 116 15.00 -11.95 3.52
N GLY A 117 16.05 -11.17 3.79
CA GLY A 117 17.23 -11.05 2.92
C GLY A 117 16.93 -10.39 1.58
N PRO A 118 17.87 -10.45 0.61
CA PRO A 118 17.73 -9.81 -0.70
C PRO A 118 16.76 -10.59 -1.58
N CYS A 119 15.47 -10.31 -1.43
CA CYS A 119 14.39 -10.89 -2.21
C CYS A 119 13.35 -9.84 -2.59
N LEU A 120 12.54 -10.13 -3.61
CA LEU A 120 11.32 -9.39 -3.85
C LEU A 120 10.28 -9.83 -2.81
N ALA A 121 9.64 -8.88 -2.12
CA ALA A 121 8.51 -9.21 -1.27
C ALA A 121 7.36 -8.21 -1.36
N ALA A 122 6.14 -8.76 -1.40
CA ALA A 122 4.90 -8.01 -1.39
C ALA A 122 3.76 -8.88 -0.84
N ALA A 123 2.70 -8.27 -0.31
CA ALA A 123 1.46 -8.99 0.00
C ALA A 123 0.57 -9.11 -1.24
N PRO A 124 -0.33 -10.11 -1.32
CA PRO A 124 -1.33 -10.14 -2.37
C PRO A 124 -2.21 -8.89 -2.33
N ALA A 125 -2.69 -8.46 -3.49
CA ALA A 125 -3.70 -7.41 -3.55
C ALA A 125 -5.00 -7.83 -2.87
N LEU A 126 -5.89 -6.86 -2.60
CA LEU A 126 -7.18 -7.10 -1.94
C LEU A 126 -8.04 -8.18 -2.60
N GLY A 127 -7.91 -8.36 -3.91
CA GLY A 127 -8.62 -9.36 -4.69
C GLY A 127 -8.24 -9.24 -6.18
N PRO A 128 -8.83 -10.08 -7.05
CA PRO A 128 -8.45 -10.11 -8.46
C PRO A 128 -8.77 -8.77 -9.11
N ARG A 129 -7.83 -8.24 -9.89
CA ARG A 129 -8.08 -7.01 -10.64
C ARG A 129 -8.91 -7.28 -11.88
N PHE A 130 -8.57 -8.34 -12.61
CA PHE A 130 -9.16 -8.70 -13.89
C PHE A 130 -9.61 -10.18 -13.94
N PRO A 131 -10.51 -10.54 -14.87
CA PRO A 131 -10.66 -11.89 -15.39
C PRO A 131 -9.34 -12.48 -15.89
N TRP A 132 -9.27 -13.80 -16.00
CA TRP A 132 -8.04 -14.46 -16.44
C TRP A 132 -7.70 -14.14 -17.90
N GLU A 133 -8.70 -14.00 -18.76
CA GLU A 133 -8.57 -13.71 -20.18
C GLU A 133 -7.88 -12.36 -20.42
N VAL A 134 -8.12 -11.39 -19.52
CA VAL A 134 -7.45 -10.09 -19.55
C VAL A 134 -5.98 -10.22 -19.12
N TRP A 135 -5.68 -11.09 -18.15
CA TRP A 135 -4.30 -11.39 -17.79
C TRP A 135 -3.55 -12.11 -18.91
N GLU A 136 -4.19 -13.04 -19.61
CA GLU A 136 -3.60 -13.70 -20.79
C GLU A 136 -3.25 -12.69 -21.87
N LYS A 137 -4.17 -11.74 -22.16
CA LYS A 137 -3.89 -10.62 -23.07
C LYS A 137 -2.69 -9.79 -22.60
N ILE A 138 -2.60 -9.48 -21.31
CA ILE A 138 -1.47 -8.72 -20.73
C ILE A 138 -0.16 -9.50 -20.87
N TYR A 139 -0.11 -10.76 -20.45
CA TYR A 139 1.10 -11.59 -20.54
C TYR A 139 1.54 -11.81 -21.99
N GLY A 140 0.59 -12.08 -22.89
CA GLY A 140 0.85 -12.20 -24.33
C GLY A 140 1.41 -10.91 -24.93
N GLY A 141 0.81 -9.76 -24.62
CA GLY A 141 1.30 -8.45 -25.08
C GLY A 141 2.68 -8.07 -24.53
N LEU A 142 3.05 -8.60 -23.36
CA LEU A 142 4.37 -8.41 -22.77
C LEU A 142 5.41 -9.45 -23.25
N GLY A 143 4.98 -10.56 -23.86
CA GLY A 143 5.86 -11.67 -24.24
C GLY A 143 6.38 -12.45 -23.03
N ILE A 144 5.60 -12.54 -21.95
CA ILE A 144 5.97 -13.23 -20.70
C ILE A 144 5.13 -14.51 -20.58
N GLU A 145 5.74 -15.64 -20.20
CA GLU A 145 4.99 -16.87 -19.92
C GLU A 145 4.02 -16.64 -18.75
N PRO A 146 2.70 -16.84 -18.95
CA PRO A 146 1.72 -16.74 -17.88
C PRO A 146 2.09 -17.65 -16.68
N PRO A 147 1.80 -17.21 -15.44
CA PRO A 147 2.01 -18.05 -14.27
C PRO A 147 1.09 -19.27 -14.29
N ARG A 148 1.68 -20.43 -14.00
CA ARG A 148 0.94 -21.69 -13.76
C ARG A 148 0.33 -21.70 -12.37
N ASP A 149 1.02 -21.06 -11.42
CA ASP A 149 0.58 -20.89 -10.04
C ASP A 149 -0.54 -19.84 -9.94
N ARG A 150 -1.50 -20.13 -9.06
CA ARG A 150 -2.56 -19.22 -8.65
C ARG A 150 -2.34 -18.85 -7.19
N ILE A 151 -2.74 -17.63 -6.83
CA ILE A 151 -2.72 -17.19 -5.44
C ILE A 151 -4.11 -16.78 -5.00
N ALA A 152 -4.42 -16.90 -3.71
CA ALA A 152 -5.58 -16.25 -3.13
C ALA A 152 -5.29 -14.75 -2.92
N GLY A 153 -6.25 -13.89 -3.27
CA GLY A 153 -6.20 -12.49 -2.87
C GLY A 153 -6.42 -12.32 -1.37
N LEU A 154 -6.10 -11.14 -0.83
CA LEU A 154 -6.21 -10.92 0.61
C LEU A 154 -7.63 -11.20 1.15
N ARG A 155 -8.67 -10.78 0.41
CA ARG A 155 -10.06 -11.11 0.79
C ARG A 155 -10.33 -12.61 0.80
N GLY A 156 -9.80 -13.36 -0.17
CA GLY A 156 -9.95 -14.81 -0.22
C GLY A 156 -9.31 -15.50 0.99
N ARG A 157 -8.09 -15.09 1.36
CA ARG A 157 -7.35 -15.67 2.51
C ARG A 157 -7.96 -15.38 3.86
N LEU A 158 -8.58 -14.21 3.95
CA LEU A 158 -9.26 -13.77 5.15
C LEU A 158 -10.71 -14.26 5.19
N ASP A 159 -11.19 -15.02 4.21
CA ASP A 159 -12.61 -15.40 4.01
C ASP A 159 -13.56 -14.19 4.13
N CYS A 160 -13.16 -13.07 3.54
CA CYS A 160 -13.97 -11.87 3.42
C CYS A 160 -14.84 -11.94 2.16
N PRO A 161 -16.11 -11.48 2.21
CA PRO A 161 -17.01 -11.58 1.09
C PRO A 161 -16.51 -10.77 -0.12
N ALA A 162 -16.93 -11.19 -1.30
CA ALA A 162 -16.65 -10.45 -2.52
C ALA A 162 -17.31 -9.07 -2.52
N ARG A 163 -16.64 -8.08 -3.12
CA ARG A 163 -17.31 -6.85 -3.54
C ARG A 163 -17.80 -7.06 -4.96
N SER A 164 -19.10 -6.89 -5.20
CA SER A 164 -19.64 -6.92 -6.55
C SER A 164 -18.89 -5.91 -7.42
N ARG A 165 -18.43 -6.36 -8.59
CA ARG A 165 -17.86 -5.51 -9.63
C ARG A 165 -18.68 -5.75 -10.89
N ARG A 166 -19.43 -4.74 -11.32
CA ARG A 166 -20.30 -4.84 -12.51
C ARG A 166 -19.54 -5.31 -13.75
N ALA A 167 -18.30 -4.84 -13.94
CA ALA A 167 -17.45 -5.25 -15.05
C ALA A 167 -16.85 -6.66 -14.89
N TYR A 168 -16.91 -7.29 -13.70
CA TYR A 168 -16.33 -8.61 -13.44
C TYR A 168 -17.32 -9.53 -12.70
N PRO A 169 -18.29 -10.15 -13.40
CA PRO A 169 -19.25 -11.07 -12.78
C PRO A 169 -18.61 -12.28 -12.06
N GLY A 170 -17.47 -12.77 -12.55
CA GLY A 170 -16.71 -13.87 -11.95
C GLY A 170 -15.86 -13.51 -10.71
N PHE A 171 -15.82 -12.24 -10.30
CA PHE A 171 -14.89 -11.74 -9.26
C PHE A 171 -14.92 -12.58 -7.97
N ALA A 172 -16.10 -12.98 -7.51
CA ALA A 172 -16.24 -13.75 -6.27
C ALA A 172 -15.58 -15.13 -6.35
N ARG A 173 -15.70 -15.83 -7.48
CA ARG A 173 -15.09 -17.16 -7.69
C ARG A 173 -13.57 -17.10 -7.75
N SER A 174 -13.02 -15.97 -8.22
CA SER A 174 -11.58 -15.78 -8.39
C SER A 174 -10.87 -15.27 -7.12
N LEU A 175 -11.58 -15.09 -6.00
CA LEU A 175 -10.96 -14.57 -4.76
C LEU A 175 -9.90 -15.51 -4.17
N SER A 176 -10.14 -16.81 -4.21
CA SER A 176 -9.23 -17.84 -3.70
C SER A 176 -8.21 -18.31 -4.75
N SER A 177 -8.39 -17.92 -6.02
CA SER A 177 -7.55 -18.36 -7.13
C SER A 177 -7.52 -17.28 -8.21
N MET A 178 -6.59 -16.35 -8.08
CA MET A 178 -6.31 -15.29 -9.05
C MET A 178 -4.90 -15.43 -9.64
N ALA A 179 -4.66 -14.74 -10.76
CA ALA A 179 -3.29 -14.50 -11.20
C ALA A 179 -2.49 -13.80 -10.09
N PRO A 180 -1.20 -14.11 -9.90
CA PRO A 180 -0.28 -13.36 -9.06
C PRO A 180 -0.41 -11.85 -9.27
N TYR A 181 -1.05 -11.19 -8.31
CA TYR A 181 -1.34 -9.76 -8.33
C TYR A 181 -1.13 -9.20 -6.93
N TYR A 182 -0.17 -8.28 -6.81
CA TYR A 182 0.38 -7.87 -5.53
C TYR A 182 0.00 -6.42 -5.20
N GLY A 183 -0.19 -6.14 -3.91
CA GLY A 183 -0.43 -4.80 -3.43
C GLY A 183 0.83 -3.95 -3.52
N GLY A 184 0.70 -2.71 -3.96
CA GLY A 184 1.83 -1.78 -4.07
C GLY A 184 2.26 -1.16 -2.74
N GLY A 185 1.52 -1.36 -1.64
CA GLY A 185 1.67 -0.53 -0.44
C GLY A 185 2.92 -0.76 0.41
N VAL A 186 3.38 -2.00 0.51
CA VAL A 186 4.62 -2.37 1.20
C VAL A 186 5.38 -3.31 0.28
N LEU A 187 6.55 -2.88 -0.17
CA LEU A 187 7.38 -3.63 -1.12
C LEU A 187 8.80 -3.72 -0.58
N LEU A 188 9.36 -4.92 -0.51
CA LEU A 188 10.80 -5.12 -0.31
C LEU A 188 11.43 -5.48 -1.66
N LEU A 189 12.44 -4.72 -2.08
CA LEU A 189 13.00 -4.80 -3.43
C LEU A 189 14.53 -4.86 -3.35
N PRO A 190 15.19 -5.89 -3.92
CA PRO A 190 16.64 -5.94 -3.94
C PRO A 190 17.15 -4.96 -5.00
N ARG A 191 18.17 -4.15 -4.67
CA ARG A 191 18.78 -3.20 -5.61
C ARG A 191 19.51 -3.89 -6.76
N SER A 192 19.89 -5.15 -6.59
CA SER A 192 20.59 -5.94 -7.60
C SER A 192 19.71 -6.36 -8.78
N CYS A 193 18.38 -6.17 -8.69
CA CYS A 193 17.47 -6.49 -9.79
C CYS A 193 16.93 -5.23 -10.48
N ASP A 194 16.69 -5.32 -11.78
CA ASP A 194 16.18 -4.21 -12.61
C ASP A 194 14.65 -4.04 -12.51
N VAL A 195 14.11 -4.08 -11.29
CA VAL A 195 12.65 -4.01 -11.07
C VAL A 195 12.06 -2.69 -11.54
N ARG A 196 12.81 -1.59 -11.43
CA ARG A 196 12.37 -0.26 -11.86
C ARG A 196 12.09 -0.25 -13.36
N SER A 197 13.08 -0.58 -14.18
CA SER A 197 12.97 -0.44 -15.63
C SER A 197 11.92 -1.41 -16.19
N LEU A 198 11.87 -2.64 -15.67
CA LEU A 198 10.83 -3.60 -16.02
C LEU A 198 9.43 -3.12 -15.64
N TRP A 199 9.26 -2.58 -14.42
CA TRP A 199 7.96 -2.06 -13.98
C TRP A 199 7.51 -0.87 -14.84
N GLU A 200 8.41 0.06 -15.14
CA GLU A 200 8.11 1.18 -16.03
C GLU A 200 7.73 0.71 -17.45
N ASP A 201 8.57 -0.13 -18.07
CA ASP A 201 8.34 -0.68 -19.41
C ASP A 201 7.02 -1.43 -19.49
N HIS A 202 6.77 -2.34 -18.54
CA HIS A 202 5.53 -3.11 -18.53
C HIS A 202 4.31 -2.21 -18.35
N THR A 203 4.38 -1.20 -17.49
CA THR A 203 3.27 -0.24 -17.32
C THR A 203 2.96 0.48 -18.63
N ARG A 204 4.01 0.93 -19.33
CA ARG A 204 3.90 1.60 -20.64
C ARG A 204 3.33 0.68 -21.71
N ARG A 205 3.81 -0.57 -21.80
CA ARG A 205 3.34 -1.53 -22.79
C ARG A 205 1.92 -2.00 -22.51
N ILE A 206 1.56 -2.24 -21.25
CA ILE A 206 0.18 -2.57 -20.86
C ILE A 206 -0.79 -1.48 -21.30
N SER A 207 -0.39 -0.21 -21.22
CA SER A 207 -1.27 0.91 -21.59
C SER A 207 -1.66 0.93 -23.05
N THR A 208 -0.84 0.34 -23.93
CA THR A 208 -1.12 0.26 -25.38
C THR A 208 -1.95 -0.97 -25.77
N LEU A 209 -2.17 -1.93 -24.86
CA LEU A 209 -2.92 -3.16 -25.17
C LEU A 209 -4.44 -2.97 -25.22
N PHE A 210 -4.96 -1.88 -24.65
CA PHE A 210 -6.39 -1.66 -24.48
C PHE A 210 -6.84 -0.44 -25.28
N SER A 211 -7.83 -0.63 -26.16
CA SER A 211 -8.47 0.49 -26.86
C SER A 211 -9.20 1.40 -25.87
N ARG A 212 -9.49 2.64 -26.28
CA ARG A 212 -10.15 3.64 -25.41
C ARG A 212 -11.48 3.16 -24.82
N ASP A 213 -12.24 2.38 -25.59
CA ASP A 213 -13.57 1.88 -25.21
C ASP A 213 -13.51 0.54 -24.47
N ASP A 214 -12.32 -0.05 -24.30
CA ASP A 214 -12.16 -1.30 -23.57
C ASP A 214 -12.46 -1.07 -22.07
N PRO A 215 -13.43 -1.79 -21.47
CA PRO A 215 -13.79 -1.61 -20.07
C PRO A 215 -12.64 -1.91 -19.09
N TRP A 216 -11.59 -2.60 -19.56
CA TRP A 216 -10.41 -2.93 -18.78
C TRP A 216 -9.28 -1.92 -18.90
N ARG A 217 -9.37 -0.95 -19.81
CA ARG A 217 -8.34 0.08 -19.99
C ARG A 217 -8.05 0.83 -18.70
N LEU A 218 -9.03 1.56 -18.16
CA LEU A 218 -8.80 2.34 -16.93
C LEU A 218 -8.32 1.44 -15.78
N PRO A 219 -8.93 0.27 -15.52
CA PRO A 219 -8.42 -0.64 -14.51
C PRO A 219 -6.98 -1.11 -14.71
N ALA A 220 -6.55 -1.33 -15.96
CA ALA A 220 -5.21 -1.77 -16.35
C ALA A 220 -4.18 -0.68 -16.19
N VAL A 221 -4.48 0.54 -16.65
CA VAL A 221 -3.49 1.60 -16.72
C VAL A 221 -3.47 2.52 -15.49
N TRP A 222 -4.60 2.73 -14.79
CA TRP A 222 -4.61 3.55 -13.57
C TRP A 222 -4.00 2.86 -12.34
N SER A 223 -3.36 1.70 -12.49
CA SER A 223 -2.73 1.00 -11.39
C SER A 223 -1.33 0.58 -11.79
N ASP A 224 -0.33 1.23 -11.18
CA ASP A 224 1.07 0.82 -11.25
C ASP A 224 1.27 -0.65 -10.83
N GLN A 225 0.43 -1.16 -9.92
CA GLN A 225 0.43 -2.56 -9.47
C GLN A 225 0.35 -3.61 -10.59
N THR A 226 -0.29 -3.31 -11.73
CA THR A 226 -0.36 -4.27 -12.85
C THR A 226 1.03 -4.46 -13.46
N GLY A 227 1.70 -3.35 -13.80
CA GLY A 227 3.08 -3.37 -14.29
C GLY A 227 4.06 -3.96 -13.27
N PHE A 228 3.84 -3.69 -11.97
CA PHE A 228 4.64 -4.29 -10.90
C PHE A 228 4.49 -5.81 -10.90
N SER A 229 3.25 -6.30 -10.93
CA SER A 229 2.97 -7.74 -10.82
C SER A 229 3.54 -8.53 -12.01
N THR A 230 3.53 -7.95 -13.22
CA THR A 230 4.17 -8.55 -14.40
C THR A 230 5.69 -8.45 -14.34
N ALA A 231 6.26 -7.36 -13.79
CA ALA A 231 7.69 -7.25 -13.55
C ALA A 231 8.19 -8.29 -12.53
N VAL A 232 7.47 -8.50 -11.43
CA VAL A 232 7.75 -9.59 -10.47
C VAL A 232 7.71 -10.94 -11.17
N ARG A 233 6.72 -11.20 -12.04
CA ARG A 233 6.67 -12.46 -12.80
C ARG A 233 7.91 -12.65 -13.68
N LYS A 234 8.33 -11.63 -14.42
CA LYS A 234 9.55 -11.70 -15.26
C LYS A 234 10.79 -11.99 -14.41
N LEU A 235 10.97 -11.23 -13.34
CA LEU A 235 12.12 -11.39 -12.43
C LEU A 235 12.15 -12.75 -11.74
N ARG A 236 10.98 -13.30 -11.35
CA ARG A 236 10.88 -14.66 -10.84
C ARG A 236 11.30 -15.71 -11.87
N ASN A 237 10.88 -15.54 -13.13
CA ASN A 237 11.31 -16.44 -14.22
C ASN A 237 12.83 -16.36 -14.45
N ASP A 238 13.44 -15.20 -14.19
CA ASP A 238 14.89 -14.98 -14.27
C ASP A 238 15.64 -15.43 -12.99
N GLY A 239 14.95 -16.10 -12.05
CA GLY A 239 15.55 -16.67 -10.85
C GLY A 239 15.61 -15.75 -9.63
N VAL A 240 15.03 -14.55 -9.68
CA VAL A 240 14.98 -13.67 -8.49
C VAL A 240 14.00 -14.25 -7.46
N PRO A 241 14.45 -14.49 -6.20
CA PRO A 241 13.57 -15.01 -5.16
C PRO A 241 12.41 -14.06 -4.86
N PHE A 242 11.21 -14.61 -4.70
CA PHE A 242 10.04 -13.89 -4.25
C PHE A 242 9.52 -14.50 -2.95
N ARG A 243 9.21 -13.63 -1.98
CA ARG A 243 8.56 -14.00 -0.73
C ARG A 243 7.31 -13.18 -0.56
N GLU A 244 6.31 -13.79 0.05
CA GLU A 244 5.16 -13.03 0.45
C GLU A 244 5.40 -12.36 1.80
N LEU A 245 4.90 -11.13 1.95
CA LEU A 245 4.98 -10.44 3.24
C LEU A 245 4.07 -11.11 4.29
N PRO A 246 4.59 -11.41 5.48
CA PRO A 246 3.78 -11.79 6.64
C PRO A 246 2.73 -10.71 6.97
N ASP A 247 1.53 -11.14 7.39
CA ASP A 247 0.41 -10.23 7.71
C ASP A 247 0.79 -9.05 8.64
N PRO A 248 1.62 -9.22 9.71
CA PRO A 248 2.04 -8.09 10.56
C PRO A 248 2.84 -7.00 9.83
N LEU A 249 3.53 -7.37 8.75
CA LEU A 249 4.35 -6.49 7.93
C LEU A 249 3.57 -5.87 6.75
N HIS A 250 2.30 -6.22 6.58
CA HIS A 250 1.36 -5.50 5.71
C HIS A 250 -0.08 -5.58 6.22
N ALA A 251 -0.30 -5.15 7.45
CA ALA A 251 -1.62 -5.18 8.05
C ALA A 251 -2.55 -4.15 7.39
N THR A 252 -3.84 -4.44 7.39
CA THR A 252 -4.88 -3.58 6.80
C THR A 252 -6.12 -3.65 7.66
N TRP A 253 -7.10 -2.77 7.43
CA TRP A 253 -8.39 -2.86 8.11
C TRP A 253 -9.09 -4.23 7.94
N LEU A 254 -8.81 -5.01 6.88
CA LEU A 254 -9.37 -6.35 6.75
C LEU A 254 -8.74 -7.35 7.73
N HIS A 255 -7.45 -7.24 8.01
CA HIS A 255 -6.77 -8.06 9.02
C HIS A 255 -7.35 -7.78 10.41
N VAL A 256 -7.59 -6.50 10.70
CA VAL A 256 -8.23 -6.02 11.94
C VAL A 256 -9.67 -6.53 12.03
N PHE A 257 -10.45 -6.40 10.95
CA PHE A 257 -11.82 -6.89 10.88
C PHE A 257 -11.92 -8.38 11.23
N ARG A 258 -10.96 -9.17 10.72
CA ARG A 258 -10.92 -10.62 10.91
C ARG A 258 -10.09 -11.03 12.11
N ARG A 259 -9.59 -10.06 12.87
CA ARG A 259 -8.75 -10.24 14.06
C ARG A 259 -7.61 -11.23 13.83
N ARG A 260 -7.05 -11.22 12.61
CA ARG A 260 -5.94 -12.10 12.22
C ARG A 260 -4.60 -11.64 12.77
N VAL A 261 -4.46 -10.33 12.93
CA VAL A 261 -3.28 -9.71 13.54
C VAL A 261 -3.79 -8.81 14.67
N PRO A 262 -3.52 -9.18 15.94
CA PRO A 262 -3.81 -8.31 17.08
C PRO A 262 -3.13 -6.94 16.92
N PRO A 263 -3.74 -5.82 17.37
CA PRO A 263 -3.15 -4.50 17.22
C PRO A 263 -1.70 -4.37 17.70
N GLY A 264 -1.34 -5.03 18.80
CA GLY A 264 0.02 -5.02 19.35
C GLY A 264 1.07 -5.81 18.55
N GLU A 265 0.62 -6.66 17.62
CA GLU A 265 1.50 -7.41 16.70
C GLU A 265 1.70 -6.70 15.37
N ILE A 266 0.86 -5.73 15.02
CA ILE A 266 0.99 -4.97 13.78
C ILE A 266 2.30 -4.18 13.80
N ARG A 267 3.09 -4.32 12.73
CA ARG A 267 4.32 -3.53 12.52
C ARG A 267 4.09 -2.45 11.49
N LEU A 268 3.55 -2.82 10.33
CA LEU A 268 3.20 -1.88 9.27
C LEU A 268 1.69 -1.96 9.00
N PHE A 269 1.00 -0.84 9.20
CA PHE A 269 -0.43 -0.72 8.95
C PHE A 269 -0.71 0.16 7.73
N HIS A 270 -1.31 -0.41 6.69
CA HIS A 270 -1.74 0.34 5.52
C HIS A 270 -3.07 1.04 5.81
N ALA A 271 -3.00 2.33 6.13
CA ALA A 271 -4.13 3.18 6.48
C ALA A 271 -4.88 3.70 5.25
N PHE A 272 -5.38 2.78 4.40
CA PHE A 272 -6.05 3.11 3.14
C PHE A 272 -7.05 4.26 3.29
N ARG A 273 -6.98 5.25 2.40
CA ARG A 273 -7.89 6.41 2.36
C ARG A 273 -7.73 7.39 3.52
N LEU A 274 -6.67 7.29 4.32
CA LEU A 274 -6.33 8.32 5.30
C LEU A 274 -6.22 9.68 4.60
N GLY A 275 -7.06 10.64 5.02
CA GLY A 275 -7.17 11.96 4.40
C GLY A 275 -7.87 12.04 3.04
N ALA A 276 -8.18 10.91 2.37
CA ALA A 276 -8.70 10.91 1.00
C ALA A 276 -10.13 11.44 0.86
N GLY A 277 -10.38 12.21 -0.20
CA GLY A 277 -11.74 12.53 -0.68
C GLY A 277 -12.56 13.38 0.28
N ARG A 278 -11.91 14.18 1.13
CA ARG A 278 -12.59 15.05 2.10
C ARG A 278 -12.82 16.45 1.52
N PRO A 279 -13.92 17.13 1.91
CA PRO A 279 -14.20 18.49 1.46
C PRO A 279 -13.03 19.44 1.73
N ARG A 280 -12.86 20.42 0.84
CA ARG A 280 -11.92 21.55 1.04
C ARG A 280 -12.24 22.22 2.40
N GLY A 281 -11.20 22.61 3.13
CA GLY A 281 -11.34 23.22 4.46
C GLY A 281 -11.40 22.25 5.64
N THR A 282 -11.46 20.93 5.41
CA THR A 282 -11.37 19.95 6.51
C THR A 282 -9.98 19.97 7.16
N THR A 283 -9.91 20.33 8.45
CA THR A 283 -8.64 20.41 9.18
C THR A 283 -7.95 19.04 9.29
N PRO A 284 -6.61 18.98 9.36
CA PRO A 284 -5.88 17.73 9.57
C PRO A 284 -6.38 16.91 10.78
N ALA A 285 -6.64 17.56 11.91
CA ALA A 285 -7.17 16.91 13.11
C ALA A 285 -8.54 16.26 12.87
N LYS A 286 -9.43 16.94 12.14
CA LYS A 286 -10.72 16.36 11.76
C LYS A 286 -10.55 15.18 10.81
N ARG A 287 -9.63 15.25 9.84
CA ARG A 287 -9.34 14.13 8.92
C ARG A 287 -8.90 12.86 9.66
N VAL A 288 -8.09 13.00 10.72
CA VAL A 288 -7.65 11.88 11.57
C VAL A 288 -8.82 11.28 12.35
N ARG A 289 -9.64 12.11 13.01
CA ARG A 289 -10.86 11.63 13.71
C ARG A 289 -11.86 10.97 12.77
N ASP A 290 -12.08 11.56 11.60
CA ASP A 290 -12.97 11.01 10.58
C ASP A 290 -12.43 9.69 10.02
N TYR A 291 -11.11 9.47 10.04
CA TYR A 291 -10.49 8.20 9.66
C TYR A 291 -10.79 7.10 10.68
N ARG A 292 -10.71 7.40 11.98
CA ARG A 292 -11.13 6.47 13.05
C ARG A 292 -12.59 6.03 12.87
N SER A 293 -13.49 6.98 12.61
CA SER A 293 -14.90 6.68 12.30
C SER A 293 -15.06 5.85 11.02
N LEU A 294 -14.22 6.10 10.01
CA LEU A 294 -14.23 5.32 8.76
C LEU A 294 -13.77 3.87 8.97
N LEU A 295 -12.79 3.63 9.85
CA LEU A 295 -12.37 2.28 10.21
C LEU A 295 -13.52 1.51 10.85
N THR A 296 -14.16 2.06 11.87
CA THR A 296 -15.27 1.40 12.60
C THR A 296 -16.50 1.20 11.71
N ALA A 297 -16.89 2.22 10.94
CA ALA A 297 -17.99 2.10 9.98
C ALA A 297 -17.67 1.07 8.87
N GLY A 298 -16.41 1.01 8.42
CA GLY A 298 -15.93 0.01 7.48
C GLY A 298 -16.12 -1.42 8.00
N MET A 299 -15.86 -1.65 9.30
CA MET A 299 -16.12 -2.94 9.95
C MET A 299 -17.61 -3.29 9.96
N ALA A 300 -18.47 -2.33 10.31
CA ALA A 300 -19.92 -2.54 10.35
C ALA A 300 -20.49 -2.86 8.95
N VAL A 301 -20.03 -2.17 7.91
CA VAL A 301 -20.43 -2.47 6.52
C VAL A 301 -19.95 -3.85 6.08
N GLU A 302 -18.74 -4.25 6.44
CA GLU A 302 -18.20 -5.56 6.07
C GLU A 302 -18.89 -6.69 6.84
N ALA A 303 -19.21 -6.46 8.12
CA ALA A 303 -20.10 -7.30 8.92
C ALA A 303 -21.46 -7.50 8.25
N TRP A 304 -22.15 -6.41 7.91
CA TRP A 304 -23.44 -6.48 7.22
C TRP A 304 -23.37 -7.28 5.91
N ARG A 305 -22.30 -7.09 5.11
CA ARG A 305 -22.08 -7.90 3.89
C ARG A 305 -21.87 -9.38 4.20
N GLN A 306 -21.16 -9.68 5.28
CA GLN A 306 -21.01 -11.06 5.74
C GLN A 306 -22.36 -11.62 6.16
N ASP A 307 -23.18 -10.90 6.92
CA ASP A 307 -24.50 -11.35 7.33
C ASP A 307 -25.41 -11.60 6.12
N VAL A 308 -25.43 -10.72 5.13
CA VAL A 308 -26.16 -10.96 3.88
C VAL A 308 -25.65 -12.20 3.14
N ALA A 309 -24.33 -12.42 3.08
CA ALA A 309 -23.76 -13.62 2.51
C ALA A 309 -24.06 -14.88 3.34
N ARG A 310 -24.14 -14.73 4.68
CA ARG A 310 -24.33 -15.80 5.67
C ARG A 310 -25.78 -16.09 6.02
N LEU A 311 -26.76 -15.24 5.69
CA LEU A 311 -28.18 -15.61 5.70
C LEU A 311 -28.45 -16.80 4.75
N ARG A 312 -27.49 -17.10 3.85
CA ARG A 312 -27.45 -18.34 3.05
C ARG A 312 -26.74 -19.53 3.74
N LEU A 313 -26.04 -19.34 4.88
CA LEU A 313 -25.11 -20.29 5.51
C LEU A 313 -25.18 -20.41 7.06
N GLY A 314 -26.00 -19.63 7.77
CA GLY A 314 -26.41 -19.87 9.16
C GLY A 314 -25.39 -19.64 10.30
N ARG A 315 -24.45 -18.69 10.22
CA ARG A 315 -23.48 -18.41 11.32
C ARG A 315 -23.40 -16.93 11.78
N PRO A 316 -23.61 -16.60 13.06
CA PRO A 316 -23.56 -15.23 13.57
C PRO A 316 -22.14 -14.63 13.64
N LEU A 317 -22.02 -13.31 13.57
CA LEU A 317 -20.78 -12.52 13.76
C LEU A 317 -20.39 -12.41 15.24
N ARG A 318 -19.91 -13.50 15.84
CA ARG A 318 -19.44 -13.48 17.24
C ARG A 318 -18.25 -12.54 17.49
N ASP A 319 -17.51 -12.16 16.44
CA ASP A 319 -16.24 -11.45 16.57
C ASP A 319 -16.31 -9.92 16.34
N LEU A 320 -17.46 -9.38 15.92
CA LEU A 320 -17.58 -7.96 15.57
C LEU A 320 -17.23 -7.00 16.73
N PRO A 321 -17.68 -7.23 17.99
CA PRO A 321 -17.29 -6.35 19.11
C PRO A 321 -15.77 -6.28 19.30
N GLY A 322 -15.08 -7.42 19.16
CA GLY A 322 -13.63 -7.48 19.24
C GLY A 322 -12.93 -6.75 18.10
N ALA A 323 -13.42 -6.92 16.86
CA ALA A 323 -12.89 -6.20 15.70
C ALA A 323 -13.09 -4.67 15.82
N LEU A 324 -14.20 -4.22 16.40
CA LEU A 324 -14.44 -2.80 16.70
C LEU A 324 -13.50 -2.27 17.78
N ALA A 325 -13.21 -3.07 18.81
CA ALA A 325 -12.22 -2.71 19.83
C ALA A 325 -10.82 -2.57 19.22
N ASP A 326 -10.41 -3.53 18.38
CA ASP A 326 -9.11 -3.51 17.70
C ASP A 326 -9.00 -2.31 16.73
N ALA A 327 -10.07 -2.00 15.98
CA ALA A 327 -10.13 -0.83 15.11
C ALA A 327 -10.05 0.49 15.90
N ASN A 328 -10.72 0.56 17.06
CA ASN A 328 -10.63 1.71 17.95
C ASN A 328 -9.24 1.89 18.54
N ALA A 329 -8.55 0.81 18.91
CA ALA A 329 -7.18 0.86 19.41
C ALA A 329 -6.21 1.43 18.37
N ILE A 330 -6.35 1.00 17.10
CA ILE A 330 -5.56 1.55 15.98
C ILE A 330 -5.91 3.01 15.73
N GLY A 331 -7.20 3.37 15.67
CA GLY A 331 -7.61 4.76 15.49
C GLY A 331 -7.07 5.68 16.59
N ALA A 332 -7.11 5.25 17.84
CA ALA A 332 -6.56 5.98 18.98
C ALA A 332 -5.02 6.10 18.89
N ALA A 333 -4.31 5.09 18.39
CA ALA A 333 -2.87 5.19 18.15
C ALA A 333 -2.54 6.26 17.10
N ILE A 334 -3.31 6.34 16.01
CA ILE A 334 -3.13 7.35 14.97
C ILE A 334 -3.46 8.76 15.51
N GLU A 335 -4.51 8.90 16.32
CA GLU A 335 -4.84 10.16 17.00
C GLU A 335 -3.71 10.62 17.93
N ARG A 336 -3.13 9.72 18.73
CA ARG A 336 -1.98 10.04 19.60
C ARG A 336 -0.75 10.47 18.79
N LEU A 337 -0.43 9.77 17.70
CA LEU A 337 0.65 10.15 16.79
C LEU A 337 0.43 11.57 16.24
N PHE A 338 -0.80 11.87 15.83
CA PHE A 338 -1.15 13.19 15.35
C PHE A 338 -0.95 14.27 16.43
N GLU A 339 -1.52 14.06 17.62
CA GLU A 339 -1.48 15.04 18.71
C GLU A 339 -0.05 15.30 19.23
N ARG A 340 0.74 14.23 19.36
CA ARG A 340 2.09 14.28 19.93
C ARG A 340 3.14 14.84 18.97
N HIS A 341 3.06 14.47 17.69
CA HIS A 341 4.13 14.75 16.72
C HIS A 341 3.70 15.68 15.58
N VAL A 342 2.49 15.52 15.04
CA VAL A 342 2.06 16.24 13.84
C VAL A 342 1.48 17.61 14.16
N ALA A 343 0.55 17.69 15.12
CA ALA A 343 -0.12 18.94 15.49
C ALA A 343 0.85 20.04 15.96
N PRO A 344 1.90 19.75 16.78
CA PRO A 344 2.89 20.76 17.14
C PRO A 344 3.63 21.31 15.91
N ILE A 345 4.08 20.44 15.01
CA ILE A 345 4.77 20.85 13.77
C ILE A 345 3.88 21.73 12.90
N LEU A 346 2.60 21.38 12.75
CA LEU A 346 1.66 22.18 11.98
C LEU A 346 1.42 23.56 12.61
N ARG A 347 1.38 23.68 13.94
CA ARG A 347 1.29 24.99 14.63
C ARG A 347 2.54 25.83 14.46
N GLU A 348 3.72 25.22 14.49
CA GLU A 348 5.02 25.90 14.36
C GLU A 348 5.30 26.38 12.92
N THR A 349 4.55 25.91 11.94
CA THR A 349 4.81 26.15 10.50
C THR A 349 3.61 26.71 9.73
N ALA A 350 2.48 26.91 10.42
CA ALA A 350 1.36 27.74 9.94
C ALA A 350 1.78 29.21 9.97
#